data_AF-A0A7K4FMS2-F1
#
_entry.id   AF-A0A7K4FMS2-F1
#
_cell.length_a   1.000
_cell.length_b   1.000
_cell.length_c   1.000
_cell.angle_alpha   90.00
_cell.angle_beta   90.00
_cell.angle_gamma   90.00
#
_symmetry.space_group_name_H-M   'P 1'
#
loop_
_entity.id
_entity.type
_entity.pdbx_description
1 polymer ?
#
loop_
_entity_poly.entity_id
_entity_poly.type
_entity_poly.pdbx_seq_one_letter_code
_entity_poly.pdbx_strand_id
1 'polypeptide(L)' 'MSCGCMNHSEKGSGEHNMHDHGNMGSKSDDSIMTAMGILNIRYAKGEISMEEYKSMKNEITSGQ' A
#
# COMPACT_ATOMS: atom_id res chain seq x y z
N MET A 1 -12.39 -56.60 17.73
CA MET A 1 -10.92 -56.67 17.58
C MET A 1 -10.58 -55.92 16.29
N SER A 2 -10.45 -54.59 16.37
CA SER A 2 -9.22 -53.79 16.51
C SER A 2 -8.36 -53.71 15.24
N CYS A 3 -8.45 -52.56 14.57
CA CYS A 3 -7.43 -51.90 13.74
C CYS A 3 -7.76 -50.41 13.85
N GLY A 4 -6.91 -49.47 14.19
CA GLY A 4 -5.47 -49.46 14.45
C GLY A 4 -5.06 -47.98 14.40
N CYS A 5 -4.37 -47.52 15.43
CA CYS A 5 -3.40 -46.41 15.43
C CYS A 5 -3.86 -45.05 14.85
N MET A 6 -4.31 -44.15 15.74
CA MET A 6 -4.18 -42.70 15.57
C MET A 6 -2.70 -42.28 15.62
N ASN A 7 -2.42 -41.12 15.00
CA ASN A 7 -1.18 -40.33 14.97
C ASN A 7 -0.15 -40.72 13.91
N HIS A 8 -0.06 -39.88 12.88
CA HIS A 8 1.20 -39.40 12.33
C HIS A 8 0.92 -38.22 11.39
N SER A 9 1.41 -37.04 11.75
CA SER A 9 2.10 -36.13 10.84
C SER A 9 2.48 -34.90 11.65
N GLU A 10 3.60 -35.01 12.35
CA GLU A 10 4.44 -33.88 12.73
C GLU A 10 4.80 -33.13 11.44
N LYS A 11 3.91 -32.22 11.03
CA LYS A 11 4.17 -31.29 9.95
C LYS A 11 5.12 -30.25 10.51
N GLY A 12 6.36 -30.33 10.06
CA GLY A 12 7.40 -29.34 10.32
C GLY A 12 6.85 -27.94 10.18
N SER A 13 6.92 -27.19 11.27
CA SER A 13 6.81 -25.74 11.25
C SER A 13 8.13 -25.21 10.67
N GLY A 14 8.25 -25.30 9.34
CA GLY A 14 9.07 -24.35 8.61
C GLY A 14 8.56 -22.97 9.01
N GLU A 15 9.43 -22.16 9.59
CA GLU A 15 9.11 -20.77 9.91
C GLU A 15 9.02 -20.04 8.57
N HIS A 16 7.82 -20.03 8.00
CA HIS A 16 7.57 -19.32 6.76
C HIS A 16 7.60 -17.85 7.12
N ASN A 17 8.74 -17.19 6.83
CA ASN A 17 8.85 -15.75 6.78
C ASN A 17 7.87 -15.21 5.74
N MET A 18 6.61 -15.08 6.13
CA MET A 18 5.65 -14.28 5.39
C MET A 18 5.97 -12.85 5.74
N HIS A 19 6.87 -12.25 4.93
CA HIS A 19 7.00 -10.81 4.86
C HIS A 19 5.67 -10.32 4.30
N ASP A 20 4.71 -10.08 5.20
CA ASP A 20 3.49 -9.36 4.91
C ASP A 20 3.92 -7.94 4.54
N HIS A 21 4.24 -7.75 3.26
CA HIS A 21 4.33 -6.42 2.68
C HIS A 21 2.88 -5.98 2.47
N GLY A 22 2.18 -5.75 3.59
CA GLY A 22 0.97 -4.99 3.64
C GLY A 22 1.31 -3.63 3.06
N ASN A 23 1.12 -3.49 1.75
CA ASN A 23 0.89 -2.21 1.12
C ASN A 23 -0.32 -1.66 1.85
N MET A 24 -0.07 -0.91 2.92
CA MET A 24 -0.98 0.03 3.51
C MET A 24 -1.23 1.06 2.41
N GLY A 25 -2.01 0.65 1.41
CA GLY A 25 -2.70 1.55 0.51
C GLY A 25 -3.49 2.41 1.45
N SER A 26 -2.99 3.62 1.63
CA SER A 26 -3.57 4.65 2.47
C SER A 26 -5.07 4.54 2.31
N LYS A 27 -5.74 4.11 3.39
CA LYS A 27 -7.17 4.35 3.54
C LYS A 27 -7.27 5.86 3.63
N SER A 28 -7.28 6.50 2.47
CA SER A 28 -7.55 7.91 2.32
C SER A 28 -9.00 8.05 2.72
N ASP A 29 -9.19 8.23 4.01
CA ASP A 29 -10.40 8.78 4.58
C ASP A 29 -10.78 9.97 3.68
N ASP A 30 -11.93 9.87 3.00
CA ASP A 30 -12.43 10.81 1.99
C ASP A 30 -12.61 12.24 2.57
N SER A 31 -12.25 12.47 3.83
CA SER A 31 -12.62 13.65 4.58
C SER A 31 -11.77 14.89 4.29
N ILE A 32 -10.45 14.83 4.08
CA ILE A 32 -9.66 16.04 3.73
C ILE A 32 -8.41 15.67 2.91
N MET A 33 -8.51 15.63 1.58
CA MET A 33 -7.31 15.59 0.74
C MET A 33 -6.69 17.00 0.62
N THR A 34 -5.42 17.15 0.99
CA THR A 34 -4.68 18.40 0.79
C THR A 34 -4.45 18.68 -0.70
N ALA A 35 -4.19 19.94 -1.06
CA ALA A 35 -3.85 20.31 -2.44
C ALA A 35 -2.66 19.50 -2.99
N MET A 36 -1.65 19.22 -2.14
CA MET A 36 -0.55 18.30 -2.45
C MET A 36 -1.01 16.87 -2.71
N GLY A 37 -1.93 16.35 -1.89
CA GLY A 37 -2.49 15.00 -2.07
C GLY A 37 -3.22 14.86 -3.41
N ILE A 38 -4.07 15.83 -3.74
CA ILE A 38 -4.78 15.87 -5.02
C ILE A 38 -3.79 15.93 -6.19
N LEU A 39 -2.75 16.77 -6.10
CA LEU A 39 -1.74 16.88 -7.15
C LEU A 39 -0.98 15.56 -7.38
N ASN A 40 -0.59 14.88 -6.30
CA ASN A 40 0.12 13.59 -6.37
C ASN A 40 -0.74 12.51 -7.04
N ILE A 41 -2.04 12.45 -6.72
CA ILE A 41 -2.95 11.47 -7.32
C ILE A 41 -3.08 11.70 -8.83
N ARG A 42 -3.26 12.95 -9.26
CA ARG A 42 -3.39 13.27 -10.69
C ARG A 42 -2.15 12.90 -11.49
N TYR A 43 -0.96 13.15 -10.93
CA TYR A 43 0.30 12.74 -11.56
C TYR A 43 0.43 11.21 -11.61
N ALA A 44 0.10 10.49 -10.52
CA ALA A 44 0.17 9.03 -10.49
C ALA A 44 -0.80 8.36 -11.48
N LYS A 45 -1.94 8.99 -11.76
CA LYS A 45 -2.90 8.57 -12.79
C LYS A 45 -2.46 8.93 -14.22
N GLY A 46 -1.43 9.77 -14.38
CA GLY A 46 -1.02 10.29 -15.68
C GLY A 46 -1.97 11.34 -16.26
N GLU A 47 -2.83 11.95 -15.43
CA GLU A 47 -3.74 13.03 -15.86
C GLU A 47 -2.98 14.33 -16.14
N ILE A 48 -1.79 14.47 -15.56
CA ILE A 48 -0.88 15.61 -15.74
C ILE A 48 0.53 15.10 -16.01
N SER A 49 1.28 15.85 -16.81
CA SER A 49 2.68 15.58 -17.10
C SER A 49 3.60 15.88 -15.92
N MET A 50 4.85 15.40 -15.98
CA MET A 50 5.87 15.69 -14.97
C MET A 50 6.18 17.19 -14.89
N GLU A 51 6.10 17.91 -16.01
CA GLU A 51 6.36 19.35 -16.07
C GLU A 51 5.25 20.13 -15.37
N GLU A 52 3.99 19.81 -15.67
CA GLU A 52 2.81 20.36 -15.01
C GLU A 52 2.83 20.08 -13.50
N TYR A 53 3.17 18.85 -13.10
CA TYR A 53 3.31 18.47 -11.70
C TYR A 53 4.33 19.35 -10.96
N LYS A 54 5.51 19.57 -11.55
CA LYS A 54 6.56 20.41 -10.94
C LYS A 54 6.12 21.86 -10.80
N SER A 55 5.46 22.41 -11.82
CA SER A 55 4.97 23.80 -11.78
C SER A 55 3.95 24.00 -10.66
N MET A 56 2.90 23.17 -10.63
CA MET A 56 1.86 23.24 -9.60
C MET A 56 2.40 22.94 -8.21
N LYS A 57 3.38 22.04 -8.09
CA LYS A 57 4.03 21.76 -6.82
C LYS A 57 4.72 23.00 -6.26
N ASN A 58 5.45 23.72 -7.12
CA ASN A 58 6.13 24.94 -6.72
C ASN A 58 5.14 25.99 -6.23
N GLU A 59 4.05 26.23 -6.97
CA GLU A 59 3.00 27.18 -6.59
C GLU A 59 2.40 26.89 -5.20
N ILE A 60 2.09 25.61 -4.92
CA ILE A 60 1.52 25.20 -3.64
C ILE A 60 2.53 25.35 -2.49
N THR A 61 3.83 25.14 -2.74
CA THR A 61 4.87 25.27 -1.70
C THR A 61 5.39 26.69 -1.51
N SER A 62 5.31 27.55 -2.52
CA SER A 62 5.79 28.95 -2.46
C SER A 62 4.78 29.90 -1.83
N GLY A 63 3.53 29.48 -1.63
CA GLY A 63 2.48 30.28 -0.98
C GLY A 63 2.35 30.09 0.54
N GLN A 64 3.28 29.36 1.17
CA GLN A 64 3.29 29.10 2.63
C GLN A 64 4.38 29.89 3.36
#